data_AF-A0A452GHU6-F1
#
_entry.id   AF-A0A452GHU6-F1
#
_cell.length_a   1.000
_cell.length_b   1.000
_cell.length_c   1.000
_cell.angle_alpha   90.00
_cell.angle_beta   90.00
_cell.angle_gamma   90.00
#
_symmetry.space_group_name_H-M   'P 1'
#
loop_
_entity.id
_entity.type
_entity.pdbx_description
1 polymer ?
#
loop_
_entity_poly.entity_id
_entity_poly.type
_entity_poly.pdbx_seq_one_letter_code
_entity_poly.pdbx_strand_id
1 'polypeptide(L)'
;GLAPGFLSPQAEKKTQKTPQSRSAALTPLLQSLAAIQRLVLPSKRDRGTRHRSAAREKLQNSIFNRMNVHNVLLYELKRRGGMVEGLQRNPVTHEPSLLQVIRQLENNIEKMLMKIRTGEKIYYLYLKMVDFLKDELAQLPLQLNVLQHMVEVYQVELKGMRLMAVDATEATEAAKMDMTNMETEFIAERRFRENSLNFQKKQIDRIRVKDASERHRRVVSPRELRVQKGAKLEASKAQIEHQAQVTSEVDKIKCAVQCSHLWDIAGRFLAQQKTGENLQQQTVECEQKREELEAKLKELELERAELKFHQTPSSIRYKNLEAEEVRLHQVHTQMLKNQELLLSFENGIDNLLIRLCGITVPGHVCALNPLPPALPVTVQLFFLQTFVKVRNFLEESTKNERQNLKISFEDEEDAVRDAFDFADIDHSYVPSRDEIKKQGVRLIETMTKAAKKKQRGGRKGT
;
A
#
# COMPACT_ATOMS: atom_id res chain seq x y z
N GLY A 1 89.68 80.01 26.79
CA GLY A 1 89.90 81.48 26.84
C GLY A 1 91.22 81.82 26.17
N LEU A 2 91.60 83.11 26.18
CA LEU A 2 92.86 83.69 25.65
C LEU A 2 93.01 83.78 24.10
N ALA A 3 93.83 84.77 23.68
CA ALA A 3 94.33 85.05 22.31
C ALA A 3 95.85 84.68 22.20
N PRO A 4 96.72 85.05 21.21
CA PRO A 4 96.91 86.32 20.42
C PRO A 4 96.99 86.08 18.87
N GLY A 5 97.50 86.94 17.95
CA GLY A 5 97.90 88.38 17.94
C GLY A 5 99.26 88.69 17.24
N PHE A 6 99.43 89.92 16.69
CA PHE A 6 100.67 90.58 16.16
C PHE A 6 101.27 90.08 14.80
N LEU A 7 102.01 90.82 13.93
CA LEU A 7 102.59 92.22 13.79
C LEU A 7 102.28 92.78 12.34
N SER A 8 102.27 94.09 11.97
CA SER A 8 103.24 95.25 11.90
C SER A 8 104.32 95.15 10.76
N PRO A 9 104.97 96.24 10.19
CA PRO A 9 105.04 97.69 10.57
C PRO A 9 105.18 98.83 9.47
N GLN A 10 105.16 100.13 9.88
CA GLN A 10 105.77 101.40 9.28
C GLN A 10 105.37 101.92 7.85
N ALA A 11 105.59 103.18 7.34
CA ALA A 11 105.85 104.60 7.79
C ALA A 11 106.00 105.54 6.50
N GLU A 12 106.11 106.89 6.40
CA GLU A 12 105.72 108.14 7.13
C GLU A 12 105.94 109.47 6.28
N LYS A 13 105.20 110.58 6.53
CA LYS A 13 105.54 112.06 6.32
C LYS A 13 105.79 112.61 4.86
N LYS A 14 105.72 113.93 4.47
CA LYS A 14 105.16 115.25 4.96
C LYS A 14 105.16 116.40 3.87
N THR A 15 104.30 117.45 4.06
CA THR A 15 104.44 118.94 3.78
C THR A 15 104.46 119.67 2.38
N GLN A 16 103.39 120.50 2.16
CA GLN A 16 103.31 121.98 1.90
C GLN A 16 103.54 122.74 0.53
N LYS A 17 102.64 123.76 0.33
CA LYS A 17 102.74 125.12 -0.30
C LYS A 17 102.14 125.45 -1.71
N THR A 18 101.83 126.75 -1.87
CA THR A 18 100.98 127.52 -2.84
C THR A 18 101.83 128.38 -3.83
N PRO A 19 101.34 129.23 -4.81
CA PRO A 19 100.05 129.97 -4.92
C PRO A 19 99.43 130.27 -6.35
N GLN A 20 98.29 131.03 -6.36
CA GLN A 20 97.77 132.06 -7.32
C GLN A 20 97.90 131.95 -8.88
N SER A 21 97.10 132.63 -9.74
CA SER A 21 95.67 133.09 -9.74
C SER A 21 95.26 133.69 -11.12
N ARG A 22 93.95 133.70 -11.44
CA ARG A 22 93.23 134.49 -12.50
C ARG A 22 93.55 134.29 -14.00
N SER A 23 92.53 133.85 -14.77
CA SER A 23 91.77 134.70 -15.72
C SER A 23 90.43 134.02 -16.08
N ALA A 24 89.45 134.74 -16.67
CA ALA A 24 88.14 134.16 -17.02
C ALA A 24 87.35 135.01 -18.05
N ALA A 25 86.78 134.36 -19.07
CA ALA A 25 85.49 134.68 -19.74
C ALA A 25 85.35 133.90 -21.08
N LEU A 26 84.43 132.91 -21.17
CA LEU A 26 83.83 132.42 -22.44
C LEU A 26 82.79 131.26 -22.25
N THR A 27 81.99 131.27 -21.18
CA THR A 27 81.14 130.11 -20.79
C THR A 27 79.64 130.10 -21.15
N PRO A 28 78.90 131.21 -21.34
CA PRO A 28 77.43 131.14 -21.38
C PRO A 28 76.84 130.60 -22.70
N LEU A 29 77.55 130.67 -23.82
CA LEU A 29 77.02 130.32 -25.16
C LEU A 29 76.88 128.82 -25.42
N LEU A 30 77.55 127.95 -24.66
CA LEU A 30 77.49 126.49 -24.87
C LEU A 30 76.33 125.78 -24.14
N GLN A 31 75.70 126.44 -23.15
CA GLN A 31 74.66 125.79 -22.33
C GLN A 31 73.27 125.80 -22.98
N SER A 32 72.95 126.78 -23.82
CA SER A 32 71.65 126.90 -24.50
C SER A 32 71.43 125.82 -25.57
N LEU A 33 72.45 125.54 -26.39
CA LEU A 33 72.42 124.49 -27.42
C LEU A 33 72.19 123.09 -26.82
N ALA A 34 72.77 122.81 -25.65
CA ALA A 34 72.62 121.52 -24.96
C ALA A 34 71.21 121.26 -24.40
N ALA A 35 70.37 122.29 -24.26
CA ALA A 35 69.01 122.15 -23.75
C ALA A 35 68.01 121.69 -24.84
N ILE A 36 68.10 122.27 -26.04
CA ILE A 36 67.14 122.02 -27.13
C ILE A 36 67.19 120.56 -27.61
N GLN A 37 68.39 119.95 -27.65
CA GLN A 37 68.59 118.59 -28.13
C GLN A 37 68.03 117.48 -27.20
N ARG A 38 67.48 117.83 -26.01
CA ARG A 38 66.93 116.87 -25.05
C ARG A 38 65.40 116.71 -25.10
N LEU A 39 64.67 117.60 -25.78
CA LEU A 39 63.20 117.62 -25.73
C LEU A 39 62.50 116.83 -26.86
N VAL A 40 63.25 116.33 -27.85
CA VAL A 40 62.67 115.65 -29.03
C VAL A 40 63.21 114.21 -29.14
N LEU A 41 62.46 113.25 -28.58
CA LEU A 41 62.42 111.78 -28.80
C LEU A 41 62.64 110.85 -27.57
N PRO A 42 61.57 110.56 -26.79
CA PRO A 42 61.47 109.32 -26.01
C PRO A 42 61.15 108.13 -26.92
N SER A 43 62.12 107.22 -27.11
CA SER A 43 62.04 106.09 -28.06
C SER A 43 60.98 105.03 -27.72
N LYS A 44 60.46 104.34 -28.76
CA LYS A 44 59.58 103.15 -28.66
C LYS A 44 60.13 102.04 -27.73
N ARG A 45 61.45 102.02 -27.44
CA ARG A 45 62.11 101.05 -26.55
C ARG A 45 61.42 100.91 -25.19
N ASP A 46 60.96 102.01 -24.57
CA ASP A 46 60.51 101.96 -23.17
C ASP A 46 59.09 101.37 -22.96
N ARG A 47 58.27 101.28 -24.02
CA ARG A 47 57.04 100.46 -23.95
C ARG A 47 57.36 98.96 -24.01
N GLY A 48 58.36 98.59 -24.80
CA GLY A 48 58.81 97.20 -24.98
C GLY A 48 59.65 96.63 -23.83
N THR A 49 60.22 97.46 -22.95
CA THR A 49 60.80 97.03 -21.66
C THR A 49 59.68 96.76 -20.66
N ARG A 50 58.76 97.72 -20.44
CA ARG A 50 57.63 97.58 -19.51
C ARG A 50 56.74 96.37 -19.84
N HIS A 51 56.42 96.14 -21.11
CA HIS A 51 55.64 94.97 -21.55
C HIS A 51 56.37 93.65 -21.26
N ARG A 52 57.70 93.58 -21.49
CA ARG A 52 58.48 92.36 -21.16
C ARG A 52 58.64 92.15 -19.66
N SER A 53 58.68 93.22 -18.86
CA SER A 53 58.67 93.12 -17.39
C SER A 53 57.32 92.56 -16.89
N ALA A 54 56.20 93.16 -17.31
CA ALA A 54 54.86 92.69 -16.94
C ALA A 54 54.56 91.26 -17.45
N ALA A 55 55.11 90.87 -18.60
CA ALA A 55 55.01 89.49 -19.09
C ALA A 55 55.82 88.50 -18.22
N ARG A 56 57.03 88.88 -17.78
CA ARG A 56 57.84 88.08 -16.83
C ARG A 56 57.16 87.94 -15.48
N GLU A 57 56.60 89.03 -14.95
CA GLU A 57 55.87 89.04 -13.68
C GLU A 57 54.62 88.15 -13.74
N LYS A 58 53.81 88.26 -14.81
CA LYS A 58 52.67 87.36 -15.04
C LYS A 58 53.08 85.89 -15.16
N LEU A 59 54.20 85.59 -15.84
CA LEU A 59 54.73 84.24 -15.93
C LEU A 59 55.22 83.73 -14.56
N GLN A 60 55.92 84.57 -13.79
CA GLN A 60 56.42 84.23 -12.45
C GLN A 60 55.27 83.97 -11.47
N ASN A 61 54.22 84.79 -11.49
CA ASN A 61 53.01 84.58 -10.68
C ASN A 61 52.24 83.32 -11.12
N SER A 62 52.18 83.03 -12.43
CA SER A 62 51.60 81.78 -12.95
C SER A 62 52.37 80.54 -12.49
N ILE A 63 53.70 80.58 -12.55
CA ILE A 63 54.58 79.51 -12.04
C ILE A 63 54.42 79.35 -10.53
N PHE A 64 54.41 80.44 -9.77
CA PHE A 64 54.24 80.41 -8.31
C PHE A 64 52.89 79.81 -7.90
N ASN A 65 51.79 80.27 -8.52
CA ASN A 65 50.45 79.74 -8.25
C ASN A 65 50.35 78.24 -8.60
N ARG A 66 50.91 77.82 -9.73
CA ARG A 66 50.97 76.41 -10.15
C ARG A 66 51.82 75.56 -9.20
N MET A 67 52.94 76.08 -8.71
CA MET A 67 53.79 75.42 -7.70
C MET A 67 53.05 75.27 -6.38
N ASN A 68 52.31 76.30 -5.94
CA ASN A 68 51.55 76.28 -4.70
C ASN A 68 50.41 75.25 -4.75
N VAL A 69 49.66 75.18 -5.87
CA VAL A 69 48.66 74.13 -6.11
C VAL A 69 49.29 72.74 -6.08
N HIS A 70 50.48 72.57 -6.69
CA HIS A 70 51.18 71.28 -6.65
C HIS A 70 51.61 70.89 -5.22
N ASN A 71 52.11 71.84 -4.43
CA ASN A 71 52.48 71.61 -3.02
C ASN A 71 51.27 71.19 -2.16
N VAL A 72 50.10 71.82 -2.36
CA VAL A 72 48.85 71.44 -1.66
C VAL A 72 48.41 70.02 -2.06
N LEU A 73 48.45 69.68 -3.35
CA LEU A 73 48.13 68.34 -3.83
C LEU A 73 49.12 67.29 -3.28
N LEU A 74 50.41 67.62 -3.21
CA LEU A 74 51.45 66.73 -2.70
C LEU A 74 51.32 66.52 -1.18
N TYR A 75 50.90 67.55 -0.43
CA TYR A 75 50.54 67.42 0.99
C TYR A 75 49.33 66.49 1.18
N GLU A 76 48.24 66.67 0.43
CA GLU A 76 47.06 65.80 0.51
C GLU A 76 47.35 64.36 0.05
N LEU A 77 48.18 64.16 -0.98
CA LEU A 77 48.67 62.84 -1.36
C LEU A 77 49.48 62.19 -0.24
N LYS A 78 50.38 62.93 0.43
CA LYS A 78 51.18 62.40 1.55
C LYS A 78 50.32 62.11 2.80
N ARG A 79 49.29 62.92 3.05
CA ARG A 79 48.29 62.70 4.11
C ARG A 79 47.48 61.43 3.84
N ARG A 80 46.98 61.24 2.62
CA ARG A 80 46.26 60.01 2.20
C ARG A 80 47.18 58.79 2.22
N GLY A 81 48.42 58.93 1.77
CA GLY A 81 49.46 57.90 1.87
C GLY A 81 49.66 57.43 3.32
N GLY A 82 49.89 58.36 4.26
CA GLY A 82 50.02 58.04 5.68
C GLY A 82 48.78 57.38 6.30
N MET A 83 47.57 57.70 5.84
CA MET A 83 46.35 56.98 6.25
C MET A 83 46.31 55.55 5.71
N VAL A 84 46.69 55.33 4.45
CA VAL A 84 46.75 53.99 3.84
C VAL A 84 47.87 53.15 4.46
N GLU A 85 49.05 53.72 4.69
CA GLU A 85 50.16 53.06 5.40
C GLU A 85 49.78 52.73 6.86
N GLY A 86 48.99 53.58 7.53
CA GLY A 86 48.44 53.29 8.85
C GLY A 86 47.48 52.10 8.85
N LEU A 87 46.60 52.02 7.84
CA LEU A 87 45.68 50.89 7.63
C LEU A 87 46.37 49.62 7.14
N GLN A 88 47.54 49.72 6.47
CA GLN A 88 48.34 48.57 6.07
C GLN A 88 49.30 48.06 7.16
N ARG A 89 49.75 48.93 8.08
CA ARG A 89 50.55 48.51 9.24
C ARG A 89 49.74 47.78 10.30
N ASN A 90 48.47 48.14 10.43
CA ASN A 90 47.48 47.38 11.22
C ASN A 90 46.43 46.81 10.24
N PRO A 91 46.77 45.76 9.45
CA PRO A 91 45.80 45.12 8.58
C PRO A 91 44.70 44.53 9.46
N VAL A 92 43.50 45.11 9.36
CA VAL A 92 42.36 45.03 10.29
C VAL A 92 42.51 43.90 11.31
N THR A 93 42.90 44.25 12.54
CA THR A 93 42.80 43.35 13.69
C THR A 93 41.32 43.10 13.91
N HIS A 94 40.78 42.11 13.20
CA HIS A 94 39.39 41.70 13.34
C HIS A 94 39.20 41.29 14.80
N GLU A 95 38.43 42.10 15.52
CA GLU A 95 37.90 41.81 16.84
C GLU A 95 37.49 40.32 16.88
N PRO A 96 38.10 39.47 17.73
CA PRO A 96 37.82 38.04 17.71
C PRO A 96 36.34 37.76 17.99
N SER A 97 35.66 38.68 18.68
CA SER A 97 34.20 38.71 18.83
C SER A 97 33.46 38.78 17.48
N LEU A 98 33.88 39.63 16.54
CA LEU A 98 33.26 39.77 15.22
C LEU A 98 33.46 38.52 14.36
N LEU A 99 34.66 37.92 14.35
CA LEU A 99 34.90 36.65 13.64
C LEU A 99 34.09 35.49 14.24
N GLN A 100 33.95 35.46 15.57
CA GLN A 100 33.11 34.47 16.24
C GLN A 100 31.62 34.67 15.93
N VAL A 101 31.14 35.91 15.84
CA VAL A 101 29.76 36.24 15.42
C VAL A 101 29.52 35.86 13.96
N ILE A 102 30.44 36.16 13.04
CA ILE A 102 30.34 35.76 11.62
C ILE A 102 30.21 34.23 11.53
N ARG A 103 31.14 33.49 12.15
CA ARG A 103 31.09 32.01 12.17
C ARG A 103 29.82 31.46 12.82
N GLN A 104 29.26 32.13 13.81
CA GLN A 104 27.99 31.73 14.43
C GLN A 104 26.79 31.98 13.49
N LEU A 105 26.80 33.08 12.74
CA LEU A 105 25.77 33.38 11.73
C LEU A 105 25.84 32.42 10.55
N GLU A 106 27.03 32.12 10.02
CA GLU A 106 27.25 31.11 8.97
C GLU A 106 26.72 29.73 9.39
N ASN A 107 27.08 29.27 10.60
CA ASN A 107 26.57 28.03 11.19
C ASN A 107 25.03 28.04 11.34
N ASN A 108 24.43 29.19 11.66
CA ASN A 108 22.98 29.31 11.81
C ASN A 108 22.27 29.32 10.45
N ILE A 109 22.88 29.94 9.43
CA ILE A 109 22.38 29.95 8.04
C ILE A 109 22.41 28.54 7.46
N GLU A 110 23.51 27.80 7.55
CA GLU A 110 23.56 26.44 7.00
C GLU A 110 22.60 25.49 7.73
N LYS A 111 22.45 25.62 9.05
CA LYS A 111 21.41 24.90 9.82
C LYS A 111 20.00 25.25 9.36
N MET A 112 19.73 26.49 8.96
CA MET A 112 18.43 26.90 8.41
C MET A 112 18.21 26.34 7.01
N LEU A 113 19.21 26.42 6.13
CA LEU A 113 19.16 25.86 4.77
C LEU A 113 18.93 24.34 4.80
N MET A 114 19.59 23.61 5.70
CA MET A 114 19.34 22.18 5.89
C MET A 114 17.92 21.90 6.42
N LYS A 115 17.40 22.70 7.35
CA LYS A 115 15.99 22.58 7.81
C LYS A 115 14.99 22.84 6.69
N ILE A 116 15.24 23.83 5.83
CA ILE A 116 14.40 24.14 4.66
C ILE A 116 14.40 22.95 3.69
N ARG A 117 15.58 22.47 3.26
CA ARG A 117 15.72 21.31 2.36
C ARG A 117 15.00 20.05 2.89
N THR A 118 15.09 19.78 4.19
CA THR A 118 14.37 18.67 4.82
C THR A 118 12.86 18.91 4.89
N GLY A 119 12.42 20.14 5.16
CA GLY A 119 11.01 20.52 5.13
C GLY A 119 10.38 20.40 3.73
N GLU A 120 11.10 20.82 2.69
CA GLU A 120 10.68 20.70 1.28
C GLU A 120 10.50 19.23 0.87
N LYS A 121 11.43 18.35 1.25
CA LYS A 121 11.33 16.89 1.04
C LYS A 121 10.10 16.29 1.73
N ILE A 122 9.91 16.60 3.02
CA ILE A 122 8.79 16.10 3.82
C ILE A 122 7.45 16.59 3.23
N TYR A 123 7.38 17.86 2.82
CA TYR A 123 6.21 18.44 2.15
C TYR A 123 5.90 17.72 0.82
N TYR A 124 6.91 17.47 -0.02
CA TYR A 124 6.74 16.74 -1.27
C TYR A 124 6.30 15.28 -1.06
N LEU A 125 6.80 14.61 -0.01
CA LEU A 125 6.34 13.29 0.40
C LEU A 125 4.87 13.31 0.86
N TYR A 126 4.45 14.32 1.63
CA TYR A 126 3.05 14.49 2.03
C TYR A 126 2.11 14.77 0.84
N LEU A 127 2.52 15.57 -0.15
CA LEU A 127 1.73 15.76 -1.38
C LEU A 127 1.53 14.44 -2.11
N LYS A 128 2.62 13.70 -2.37
CA LYS A 128 2.59 12.37 -3.00
C LYS A 128 1.69 11.38 -2.25
N MET A 129 1.78 11.35 -0.92
CA MET A 129 0.96 10.53 -0.05
C MET A 129 -0.53 10.90 -0.16
N VAL A 130 -0.85 12.20 -0.19
CA VAL A 130 -2.22 12.70 -0.36
C VAL A 130 -2.79 12.34 -1.73
N ASP A 131 -2.00 12.41 -2.79
CA ASP A 131 -2.45 12.02 -4.14
C ASP A 131 -2.67 10.50 -4.24
N PHE A 132 -1.75 9.68 -3.73
CA PHE A 132 -1.93 8.22 -3.63
C PHE A 132 -3.21 7.84 -2.84
N LEU A 133 -3.51 8.56 -1.74
CA LEU A 133 -4.72 8.34 -0.96
C LEU A 133 -6.01 8.75 -1.71
N LYS A 134 -5.96 9.73 -2.62
CA LYS A 134 -7.09 10.05 -3.52
C LYS A 134 -7.34 8.93 -4.52
N ASP A 135 -6.28 8.36 -5.09
CA ASP A 135 -6.40 7.28 -6.08
C ASP A 135 -6.96 5.99 -5.46
N GLU A 136 -6.57 5.67 -4.21
CA GLU A 136 -7.19 4.59 -3.43
C GLU A 136 -8.65 4.89 -3.06
N LEU A 137 -8.95 6.14 -2.67
CA LEU A 137 -10.31 6.59 -2.37
C LEU A 137 -11.23 6.58 -3.61
N ALA A 138 -10.68 6.77 -4.81
CA ALA A 138 -11.42 6.67 -6.07
C ALA A 138 -11.71 5.20 -6.49
N GLN A 139 -10.85 4.25 -6.12
CA GLN A 139 -11.09 2.82 -6.33
C GLN A 139 -12.14 2.23 -5.37
N LEU A 140 -12.24 2.78 -4.15
CA LEU A 140 -13.11 2.31 -3.07
C LEU A 140 -14.59 2.12 -3.49
N PRO A 141 -15.27 3.11 -4.11
CA PRO A 141 -16.66 2.95 -4.56
C PRO A 141 -16.83 1.88 -5.65
N LEU A 142 -15.86 1.72 -6.54
CA LEU A 142 -15.93 0.70 -7.61
C LEU A 142 -15.89 -0.71 -7.02
N GLN A 143 -15.01 -0.94 -6.04
CA GLN A 143 -14.90 -2.23 -5.34
C GLN A 143 -16.14 -2.51 -4.47
N LEU A 144 -16.71 -1.48 -3.84
CA LEU A 144 -17.98 -1.59 -3.11
C LEU A 144 -19.15 -1.96 -4.05
N ASN A 145 -19.25 -1.34 -5.23
CA ASN A 145 -20.29 -1.65 -6.21
C ASN A 145 -20.22 -3.11 -6.69
N VAL A 146 -19.01 -3.64 -6.92
CA VAL A 146 -18.81 -5.06 -7.27
C VAL A 146 -19.25 -5.99 -6.14
N LEU A 147 -18.91 -5.65 -4.88
CA LEU A 147 -19.33 -6.42 -3.72
C LEU A 147 -20.86 -6.39 -3.53
N GLN A 148 -21.49 -5.22 -3.72
CA GLN A 148 -22.95 -5.08 -3.67
C GLN A 148 -23.63 -5.92 -4.75
N HIS A 149 -23.16 -5.87 -6.00
CA HIS A 149 -23.72 -6.68 -7.09
C HIS A 149 -23.62 -8.19 -6.80
N MET A 150 -22.50 -8.68 -6.24
CA MET A 150 -22.39 -10.08 -5.82
C MET A 150 -23.41 -10.44 -4.72
N VAL A 151 -23.62 -9.56 -3.74
CA VAL A 151 -24.64 -9.75 -2.69
C VAL A 151 -26.06 -9.76 -3.28
N GLU A 152 -26.35 -8.92 -4.27
CA GLU A 152 -27.64 -8.91 -4.96
C GLU A 152 -27.89 -10.20 -5.76
N VAL A 153 -26.89 -10.71 -6.48
CA VAL A 153 -26.94 -12.02 -7.17
C VAL A 153 -27.19 -13.16 -6.18
N TYR A 154 -26.41 -13.27 -5.11
CA TYR A 154 -26.59 -14.33 -4.11
C TYR A 154 -27.96 -14.24 -3.40
N GLN A 155 -28.52 -13.04 -3.23
CA GLN A 155 -29.88 -12.88 -2.72
C GLN A 155 -30.96 -13.38 -3.70
N VAL A 156 -30.75 -13.27 -5.01
CA VAL A 156 -31.67 -13.82 -6.03
C VAL A 156 -31.57 -15.34 -6.08
N GLU A 157 -30.35 -15.88 -6.11
CA GLU A 157 -30.11 -17.34 -6.07
C GLU A 157 -30.73 -17.99 -4.83
N LEU A 158 -30.51 -17.41 -3.64
CA LEU A 158 -31.07 -17.91 -2.38
C LEU A 158 -32.61 -17.85 -2.35
N LYS A 159 -33.23 -16.87 -3.01
CA LYS A 159 -34.70 -16.81 -3.18
C LYS A 159 -35.18 -17.91 -4.14
N GLY A 160 -34.47 -18.16 -5.24
CA GLY A 160 -34.77 -19.25 -6.18
C GLY A 160 -34.67 -20.62 -5.53
N MET A 161 -33.58 -20.90 -4.82
CA MET A 161 -33.41 -22.15 -4.05
C MET A 161 -34.49 -22.34 -2.99
N ARG A 162 -34.94 -21.25 -2.32
CA ARG A 162 -36.04 -21.31 -1.34
C ARG A 162 -37.37 -21.66 -2.00
N LEU A 163 -37.66 -21.09 -3.18
CA LEU A 163 -38.88 -21.42 -3.92
C LEU A 163 -38.88 -22.89 -4.33
N MET A 164 -37.80 -23.37 -4.97
CA MET A 164 -37.65 -24.79 -5.33
C MET A 164 -37.77 -25.73 -4.13
N ALA A 165 -37.30 -25.33 -2.95
CA ALA A 165 -37.48 -26.12 -1.73
C ALA A 165 -38.94 -26.18 -1.26
N VAL A 166 -39.71 -25.08 -1.39
CA VAL A 166 -41.15 -25.04 -1.10
C VAL A 166 -41.91 -25.91 -2.11
N ASP A 167 -41.68 -25.73 -3.41
CA ASP A 167 -42.30 -26.50 -4.49
C ASP A 167 -42.04 -28.00 -4.31
N ALA A 168 -40.82 -28.38 -3.93
CA ALA A 168 -40.46 -29.76 -3.63
C ALA A 168 -41.18 -30.30 -2.38
N THR A 169 -41.30 -29.51 -1.29
CA THR A 169 -42.08 -29.94 -0.13
C THR A 169 -43.55 -30.15 -0.48
N GLU A 170 -44.19 -29.20 -1.17
CA GLU A 170 -45.59 -29.28 -1.60
C GLU A 170 -45.84 -30.51 -2.50
N ALA A 171 -44.96 -30.76 -3.48
CA ALA A 171 -45.03 -31.95 -4.32
C ALA A 171 -44.91 -33.27 -3.50
N THR A 172 -44.04 -33.33 -2.48
CA THR A 172 -43.98 -34.51 -1.60
C THR A 172 -45.17 -34.64 -0.66
N GLU A 173 -45.87 -33.55 -0.33
CA GLU A 173 -47.07 -33.59 0.52
C GLU A 173 -48.30 -33.99 -0.31
N ALA A 174 -48.46 -33.46 -1.52
CA ALA A 174 -49.44 -33.93 -2.49
C ALA A 174 -49.31 -35.44 -2.76
N ALA A 175 -48.10 -35.92 -3.07
CA ALA A 175 -47.86 -37.35 -3.30
C ALA A 175 -48.16 -38.24 -2.08
N LYS A 176 -47.95 -37.75 -0.84
CA LYS A 176 -48.37 -38.46 0.38
C LYS A 176 -49.90 -38.51 0.50
N MET A 177 -50.58 -37.38 0.28
CA MET A 177 -52.04 -37.31 0.35
C MET A 177 -52.70 -38.24 -0.67
N ASP A 178 -52.26 -38.21 -1.93
CA ASP A 178 -52.74 -39.10 -2.99
C ASP A 178 -52.53 -40.57 -2.65
N MET A 179 -51.36 -40.93 -2.12
CA MET A 179 -51.08 -42.31 -1.71
C MET A 179 -52.00 -42.76 -0.56
N THR A 180 -52.26 -41.91 0.44
CA THR A 180 -53.21 -42.24 1.52
C THR A 180 -54.65 -42.29 1.04
N ASN A 181 -55.04 -41.43 0.09
CA ASN A 181 -56.37 -41.44 -0.51
C ASN A 181 -56.58 -42.77 -1.25
N MET A 182 -55.66 -43.16 -2.13
CA MET A 182 -55.68 -44.45 -2.85
C MET A 182 -55.70 -45.66 -1.90
N GLU A 183 -54.96 -45.61 -0.79
CA GLU A 183 -55.01 -46.66 0.24
C GLU A 183 -56.41 -46.76 0.88
N THR A 184 -57.02 -45.63 1.27
CA THR A 184 -58.36 -45.64 1.86
C THR A 184 -59.44 -46.10 0.89
N GLU A 185 -59.36 -45.72 -0.40
CA GLU A 185 -60.25 -46.20 -1.46
C GLU A 185 -60.11 -47.71 -1.66
N PHE A 186 -58.88 -48.22 -1.75
CA PHE A 186 -58.62 -49.66 -1.89
C PHE A 186 -59.13 -50.46 -0.68
N ILE A 187 -58.97 -49.93 0.54
CA ILE A 187 -59.52 -50.53 1.76
C ILE A 187 -61.06 -50.51 1.74
N ALA A 188 -61.69 -49.41 1.30
CA ALA A 188 -63.13 -49.31 1.19
C ALA A 188 -63.70 -50.30 0.14
N GLU A 189 -63.09 -50.38 -1.03
CA GLU A 189 -63.50 -51.31 -2.09
C GLU A 189 -63.29 -52.77 -1.66
N ARG A 190 -62.16 -53.09 -1.02
CA ARG A 190 -61.90 -54.42 -0.44
C ARG A 190 -62.98 -54.82 0.58
N ARG A 191 -63.35 -53.92 1.48
CA ARG A 191 -64.45 -54.12 2.45
C ARG A 191 -65.79 -54.33 1.74
N PHE A 192 -66.07 -53.59 0.66
CA PHE A 192 -67.29 -53.76 -0.13
C PHE A 192 -67.35 -55.15 -0.77
N ARG A 193 -66.29 -55.57 -1.50
CA ARG A 193 -66.19 -56.91 -2.11
C ARG A 193 -66.34 -58.02 -1.06
N GLU A 194 -65.68 -57.89 0.09
CA GLU A 194 -65.75 -58.87 1.18
C GLU A 194 -67.15 -58.95 1.80
N ASN A 195 -67.86 -57.83 1.95
CA ASN A 195 -69.25 -57.81 2.38
C ASN A 195 -70.18 -58.49 1.35
N SER A 196 -69.99 -58.25 0.05
CA SER A 196 -70.74 -58.92 -1.02
C SER A 196 -70.51 -60.45 -1.01
N LEU A 197 -69.26 -60.90 -0.88
CA LEU A 197 -68.93 -62.33 -0.78
C LEU A 197 -69.54 -62.96 0.48
N ASN A 198 -69.48 -62.28 1.63
CA ASN A 198 -70.12 -62.73 2.86
C ASN A 198 -71.66 -62.81 2.74
N PHE A 199 -72.30 -61.92 1.98
CA PHE A 199 -73.73 -62.02 1.68
C PHE A 199 -74.05 -63.24 0.80
N GLN A 200 -73.29 -63.45 -0.29
CA GLN A 200 -73.47 -64.62 -1.16
C GLN A 200 -73.25 -65.93 -0.39
N LYS A 201 -72.19 -66.02 0.42
CA LYS A 201 -71.90 -67.17 1.29
C LYS A 201 -73.06 -67.48 2.23
N LYS A 202 -73.63 -66.47 2.91
CA LYS A 202 -74.81 -66.62 3.77
C LYS A 202 -76.03 -67.18 3.01
N GLN A 203 -76.21 -66.86 1.73
CA GLN A 203 -77.29 -67.44 0.91
C GLN A 203 -76.98 -68.89 0.51
N ILE A 204 -75.73 -69.20 0.15
CA ILE A 204 -75.29 -70.58 -0.16
C ILE A 204 -75.46 -71.49 1.07
N ASP A 205 -75.07 -71.03 2.26
CA ASP A 205 -75.19 -71.83 3.48
C ASP A 205 -76.66 -72.00 3.91
N ARG A 206 -77.54 -71.01 3.66
CA ARG A 206 -79.00 -71.17 3.78
C ARG A 206 -79.56 -72.22 2.81
N ILE A 207 -79.08 -72.27 1.57
CA ILE A 207 -79.47 -73.30 0.60
C ILE A 207 -78.98 -74.66 1.08
N ARG A 208 -77.72 -74.80 1.51
CA ARG A 208 -77.17 -76.06 2.05
C ARG A 208 -77.95 -76.62 3.24
N VAL A 209 -78.40 -75.76 4.16
CA VAL A 209 -79.26 -76.18 5.29
C VAL A 209 -80.64 -76.65 4.80
N LYS A 210 -81.24 -75.96 3.81
CA LYS A 210 -82.49 -76.42 3.19
C LYS A 210 -82.32 -77.75 2.46
N ASP A 211 -81.33 -77.86 1.58
CA ASP A 211 -80.97 -79.08 0.86
C ASP A 211 -80.72 -80.26 1.82
N ALA A 212 -80.03 -80.04 2.93
CA ALA A 212 -79.84 -81.05 3.97
C ALA A 212 -81.19 -81.50 4.55
N SER A 213 -82.06 -80.56 4.94
CA SER A 213 -83.41 -80.89 5.45
C SER A 213 -84.29 -81.59 4.41
N GLU A 214 -84.14 -81.28 3.13
CA GLU A 214 -84.93 -81.90 2.06
C GLU A 214 -84.38 -83.28 1.65
N ARG A 215 -83.06 -83.51 1.73
CA ARG A 215 -82.47 -84.84 1.51
C ARG A 215 -83.00 -85.86 2.53
N HIS A 216 -83.16 -85.49 3.80
CA HIS A 216 -83.83 -86.32 4.80
C HIS A 216 -85.29 -86.65 4.43
N ARG A 217 -85.94 -85.82 3.60
CA ARG A 217 -87.30 -86.01 3.08
C ARG A 217 -87.35 -86.90 1.82
N ARG A 218 -86.29 -86.93 1.02
CA ARG A 218 -86.23 -87.60 -0.30
C ARG A 218 -85.74 -89.05 -0.27
N VAL A 219 -85.26 -89.57 0.87
CA VAL A 219 -84.84 -90.98 1.02
C VAL A 219 -86.02 -91.98 0.93
N VAL A 220 -87.26 -91.51 0.86
CA VAL A 220 -88.48 -92.32 1.05
C VAL A 220 -89.08 -92.89 -0.26
N SER A 221 -88.54 -92.62 -1.46
CA SER A 221 -89.11 -93.20 -2.70
C SER A 221 -88.14 -93.30 -3.91
N PRO A 222 -87.90 -94.51 -4.46
CA PRO A 222 -87.26 -94.73 -5.75
C PRO A 222 -88.07 -95.60 -6.74
N ARG A 223 -88.08 -95.27 -8.05
CA ARG A 223 -88.38 -96.10 -9.26
C ARG A 223 -88.51 -95.19 -10.51
N GLU A 224 -88.38 -95.62 -11.79
CA GLU A 224 -87.50 -96.61 -12.46
C GLU A 224 -87.70 -96.57 -14.00
N LEU A 225 -86.65 -96.89 -14.78
CA LEU A 225 -86.70 -97.28 -16.21
C LEU A 225 -87.23 -96.20 -17.21
N ARG A 226 -87.17 -96.32 -18.56
CA ARG A 226 -86.74 -97.41 -19.47
C ARG A 226 -86.19 -96.86 -20.81
N VAL A 227 -85.36 -97.62 -21.53
CA VAL A 227 -84.75 -97.27 -22.85
C VAL A 227 -85.46 -97.99 -24.01
N GLN A 228 -85.47 -97.41 -25.23
CA GLN A 228 -85.91 -98.09 -26.47
C GLN A 228 -85.03 -97.83 -27.72
N LYS A 229 -85.15 -98.76 -28.67
CA LYS A 229 -84.46 -99.01 -29.95
C LYS A 229 -84.59 -97.84 -30.96
N GLY A 230 -83.80 -97.73 -32.05
CA GLY A 230 -82.68 -98.58 -32.50
C GLY A 230 -82.87 -99.27 -33.86
N ALA A 231 -83.06 -98.52 -34.97
CA ALA A 231 -83.21 -99.09 -36.34
C ALA A 231 -82.94 -98.09 -37.50
N LYS A 232 -81.81 -97.36 -37.51
CA LYS A 232 -81.42 -96.44 -38.63
C LYS A 232 -79.92 -96.51 -38.97
N LEU A 233 -79.29 -97.66 -38.71
CA LEU A 233 -77.92 -97.69 -38.18
C LEU A 233 -76.83 -97.10 -39.09
N GLU A 234 -76.57 -97.61 -40.30
CA GLU A 234 -75.31 -97.27 -41.00
C GLU A 234 -75.23 -95.83 -41.52
N ALA A 235 -76.28 -95.29 -42.14
CA ALA A 235 -76.32 -93.86 -42.49
C ALA A 235 -76.28 -92.96 -41.24
N SER A 236 -76.90 -93.40 -40.13
CA SER A 236 -76.80 -92.72 -38.85
C SER A 236 -75.41 -92.88 -38.20
N LYS A 237 -74.66 -93.93 -38.51
CA LYS A 237 -73.36 -94.26 -37.93
C LYS A 237 -72.25 -93.41 -38.54
N ALA A 238 -72.20 -93.29 -39.87
CA ALA A 238 -71.33 -92.31 -40.52
C ALA A 238 -71.64 -90.88 -40.05
N GLN A 239 -72.92 -90.56 -39.84
CA GLN A 239 -73.34 -89.26 -39.28
C GLN A 239 -72.94 -89.09 -37.80
N ILE A 240 -73.04 -90.14 -36.97
CA ILE A 240 -72.61 -90.13 -35.56
C ILE A 240 -71.09 -90.06 -35.44
N GLU A 241 -70.34 -90.77 -36.29
CA GLU A 241 -68.87 -90.74 -36.34
C GLU A 241 -68.38 -89.34 -36.74
N HIS A 242 -68.96 -88.74 -37.79
CA HIS A 242 -68.69 -87.35 -38.16
C HIS A 242 -69.08 -86.37 -37.04
N GLN A 243 -70.24 -86.53 -36.41
CA GLN A 243 -70.68 -85.66 -35.32
C GLN A 243 -69.78 -85.79 -34.09
N ALA A 244 -69.33 -87.00 -33.75
CA ALA A 244 -68.37 -87.26 -32.67
C ALA A 244 -67.02 -86.62 -32.96
N GLN A 245 -66.53 -86.70 -34.20
CA GLN A 245 -65.31 -86.03 -34.64
C GLN A 245 -65.43 -84.51 -34.52
N VAL A 246 -66.53 -83.91 -35.00
CA VAL A 246 -66.79 -82.47 -34.86
C VAL A 246 -66.84 -82.05 -33.38
N THR A 247 -67.49 -82.82 -32.50
CA THR A 247 -67.45 -82.51 -31.06
C THR A 247 -66.04 -82.66 -30.46
N SER A 248 -65.24 -83.61 -30.93
CA SER A 248 -63.86 -83.79 -30.48
C SER A 248 -62.98 -82.60 -30.87
N GLU A 249 -63.03 -82.14 -32.12
CA GLU A 249 -62.28 -80.94 -32.54
C GLU A 249 -62.76 -79.68 -31.82
N VAL A 250 -64.07 -79.53 -31.60
CA VAL A 250 -64.65 -78.45 -30.77
C VAL A 250 -64.12 -78.46 -29.34
N ASP A 251 -64.06 -79.63 -28.69
CA ASP A 251 -63.54 -79.71 -27.32
C ASP A 251 -62.01 -79.52 -27.26
N LYS A 252 -61.25 -79.93 -28.29
CA LYS A 252 -59.82 -79.54 -28.41
C LYS A 252 -59.66 -78.02 -28.49
N ILE A 253 -60.46 -77.34 -29.32
CA ILE A 253 -60.44 -75.87 -29.44
C ILE A 253 -60.82 -75.22 -28.10
N LYS A 254 -61.87 -75.71 -27.43
CA LYS A 254 -62.27 -75.22 -26.10
C LYS A 254 -61.15 -75.38 -25.07
N CYS A 255 -60.46 -76.51 -25.04
CA CYS A 255 -59.31 -76.74 -24.17
C CYS A 255 -58.12 -75.82 -24.50
N ALA A 256 -57.76 -75.67 -25.78
CA ALA A 256 -56.67 -74.80 -26.21
C ALA A 256 -56.92 -73.31 -25.91
N VAL A 257 -58.15 -72.85 -26.10
CA VAL A 257 -58.61 -71.46 -25.83
C VAL A 257 -59.12 -71.33 -24.36
N GLN A 258 -59.05 -72.40 -23.58
CA GLN A 258 -59.42 -72.54 -22.16
C GLN A 258 -60.85 -72.08 -21.79
N CYS A 259 -61.83 -72.24 -22.68
CA CYS A 259 -63.21 -71.76 -22.50
C CYS A 259 -64.20 -72.87 -22.15
N SER A 260 -65.23 -72.51 -21.37
CA SER A 260 -66.28 -73.41 -20.93
C SER A 260 -67.38 -73.57 -21.97
N HIS A 261 -67.76 -72.49 -22.65
CA HIS A 261 -68.87 -72.48 -23.61
C HIS A 261 -68.40 -72.20 -25.04
N LEU A 262 -69.08 -72.83 -26.01
CA LEU A 262 -68.84 -72.65 -27.45
C LEU A 262 -68.86 -71.19 -27.90
N TRP A 263 -69.77 -70.39 -27.33
CA TRP A 263 -69.95 -68.99 -27.67
C TRP A 263 -68.78 -68.10 -27.23
N ASP A 264 -67.99 -68.53 -26.24
CA ASP A 264 -66.84 -67.77 -25.72
C ASP A 264 -65.64 -67.78 -26.68
N ILE A 265 -65.56 -68.78 -27.57
CA ILE A 265 -64.39 -69.07 -28.43
C ILE A 265 -64.01 -67.84 -29.27
N ALA A 266 -64.98 -67.24 -29.97
CA ALA A 266 -64.76 -66.09 -30.84
C ALA A 266 -64.31 -64.85 -30.03
N GLY A 267 -64.93 -64.60 -28.87
CA GLY A 267 -64.56 -63.50 -27.99
C GLY A 267 -63.13 -63.65 -27.43
N ARG A 268 -62.71 -64.88 -27.12
CA ARG A 268 -61.34 -65.16 -26.67
C ARG A 268 -60.29 -65.06 -27.78
N PHE A 269 -60.59 -65.50 -29.00
CA PHE A 269 -59.69 -65.24 -30.13
C PHE A 269 -59.51 -63.75 -30.39
N LEU A 270 -60.60 -62.95 -30.34
CA LEU A 270 -60.51 -61.50 -30.48
C LEU A 270 -59.71 -60.85 -29.34
N ALA A 271 -59.86 -61.34 -28.10
CA ALA A 271 -59.06 -60.88 -26.97
C ALA A 271 -57.57 -61.28 -27.09
N GLN A 272 -57.26 -62.49 -27.55
CA GLN A 272 -55.89 -62.92 -27.84
C GLN A 272 -55.25 -62.09 -28.96
N GLN A 273 -55.99 -61.83 -30.04
CA GLN A 273 -55.55 -60.95 -31.13
C GLN A 273 -55.21 -59.56 -30.59
N LYS A 274 -56.14 -58.90 -29.87
CA LYS A 274 -55.92 -57.57 -29.31
C LYS A 274 -54.76 -57.51 -28.31
N THR A 275 -54.55 -58.58 -27.53
CA THR A 275 -53.37 -58.69 -26.66
C THR A 275 -52.08 -58.84 -27.47
N GLY A 276 -52.09 -59.60 -28.56
CA GLY A 276 -50.97 -59.72 -29.50
C GLY A 276 -50.62 -58.39 -30.18
N GLU A 277 -51.62 -57.67 -30.68
CA GLU A 277 -51.48 -56.32 -31.26
C GLU A 277 -50.86 -55.34 -30.26
N ASN A 278 -51.32 -55.35 -29.00
CA ASN A 278 -50.78 -54.52 -27.93
C ASN A 278 -49.34 -54.92 -27.53
N LEU A 279 -49.01 -56.21 -27.50
CA LEU A 279 -47.65 -56.68 -27.25
C LEU A 279 -46.71 -56.31 -28.41
N GLN A 280 -47.17 -56.41 -29.66
CA GLN A 280 -46.40 -55.99 -30.84
C GLN A 280 -46.12 -54.49 -30.83
N GLN A 281 -47.11 -53.67 -30.48
CA GLN A 281 -46.94 -52.22 -30.26
C GLN A 281 -45.89 -51.95 -29.15
N GLN A 282 -45.98 -52.63 -28.01
CA GLN A 282 -44.99 -52.51 -26.93
C GLN A 282 -43.59 -52.98 -27.35
N THR A 283 -43.47 -54.00 -28.21
CA THR A 283 -42.17 -54.41 -28.78
C THR A 283 -41.56 -53.27 -29.59
N VAL A 284 -42.31 -52.68 -30.54
CA VAL A 284 -41.84 -51.57 -31.39
C VAL A 284 -41.43 -50.36 -30.54
N GLU A 285 -42.22 -49.99 -29.53
CA GLU A 285 -41.86 -48.89 -28.63
C GLU A 285 -40.59 -49.16 -27.81
N CYS A 286 -40.36 -50.40 -27.39
CA CYS A 286 -39.13 -50.79 -26.69
C CYS A 286 -37.91 -50.81 -27.62
N GLU A 287 -38.08 -51.18 -28.88
CA GLU A 287 -37.00 -51.12 -29.88
C GLU A 287 -36.63 -49.67 -30.24
N GLN A 288 -37.61 -48.79 -30.42
CA GLN A 288 -37.39 -47.35 -30.60
C GLN A 288 -36.64 -46.73 -29.41
N LYS A 289 -37.08 -47.02 -28.18
CA LYS A 289 -36.41 -46.53 -26.95
C LYS A 289 -34.99 -47.09 -26.82
N ARG A 290 -34.73 -48.33 -27.25
CA ARG A 290 -33.37 -48.92 -27.34
C ARG A 290 -32.50 -48.14 -28.32
N GLU A 291 -33.00 -47.85 -29.52
CA GLU A 291 -32.26 -47.13 -30.57
C GLU A 291 -31.96 -45.68 -30.17
N GLU A 292 -32.91 -44.98 -29.54
CA GLU A 292 -32.66 -43.65 -28.94
C GLU A 292 -31.55 -43.68 -27.88
N LEU A 293 -31.56 -44.67 -26.99
CA LEU A 293 -30.56 -44.82 -25.94
C LEU A 293 -29.19 -45.22 -26.50
N GLU A 294 -29.15 -46.05 -27.54
CA GLU A 294 -27.92 -46.43 -28.24
C GLU A 294 -27.31 -45.23 -29.00
N ALA A 295 -28.13 -44.34 -29.57
CA ALA A 295 -27.67 -43.09 -30.16
C ALA A 295 -27.07 -42.15 -29.10
N LYS A 296 -27.77 -41.92 -27.98
CA LYS A 296 -27.28 -41.11 -26.85
C LYS A 296 -26.01 -41.69 -26.21
N LEU A 297 -25.87 -43.01 -26.18
CA LEU A 297 -24.66 -43.69 -25.71
C LEU A 297 -23.46 -43.36 -26.63
N LYS A 298 -23.63 -43.45 -27.95
CA LYS A 298 -22.59 -43.11 -28.94
C LYS A 298 -22.20 -41.62 -28.90
N GLU A 299 -23.17 -40.73 -28.66
CA GLU A 299 -22.95 -39.30 -28.45
C GLU A 299 -22.07 -39.05 -27.21
N LEU A 300 -22.42 -39.64 -26.07
CA LEU A 300 -21.65 -39.54 -24.83
C LEU A 300 -20.28 -40.24 -24.91
N GLU A 301 -20.13 -41.30 -25.71
CA GLU A 301 -18.83 -41.91 -25.99
C GLU A 301 -17.93 -41.01 -26.86
N LEU A 302 -18.52 -40.24 -27.79
CA LEU A 302 -17.81 -39.24 -28.58
C LEU A 302 -17.38 -38.05 -27.71
N GLU A 303 -18.28 -37.46 -26.91
CA GLU A 303 -17.95 -36.40 -25.95
C GLU A 303 -16.85 -36.88 -24.98
N ARG A 304 -16.96 -38.11 -24.46
CA ARG A 304 -15.92 -38.71 -23.61
C ARG A 304 -14.60 -38.92 -24.34
N ALA A 305 -14.60 -39.20 -25.65
CA ALA A 305 -13.39 -39.29 -26.45
C ALA A 305 -12.76 -37.90 -26.64
N GLU A 306 -13.56 -36.89 -26.96
CA GLU A 306 -13.12 -35.49 -27.05
C GLU A 306 -12.51 -35.03 -25.72
N LEU A 307 -13.20 -35.19 -24.59
CA LEU A 307 -12.69 -34.88 -23.25
C LEU A 307 -11.42 -35.67 -22.86
N LYS A 308 -11.24 -36.89 -23.40
CA LYS A 308 -10.07 -37.74 -23.14
C LYS A 308 -8.86 -37.39 -24.01
N PHE A 309 -9.07 -36.88 -25.23
CA PHE A 309 -8.01 -36.64 -26.21
C PHE A 309 -7.74 -35.15 -26.50
N HIS A 310 -8.60 -34.24 -26.05
CA HIS A 310 -8.30 -32.81 -26.01
C HIS A 310 -7.21 -32.50 -24.97
N GLN A 311 -6.07 -32.03 -25.47
CA GLN A 311 -4.92 -31.66 -24.63
C GLN A 311 -5.16 -30.33 -23.90
N THR A 312 -5.84 -30.37 -22.75
CA THR A 312 -5.45 -29.44 -21.66
C THR A 312 -4.26 -30.04 -20.91
N PRO A 313 -3.26 -29.23 -20.50
CA PRO A 313 -1.97 -29.75 -20.02
C PRO A 313 -2.04 -30.32 -18.59
N SER A 314 -2.62 -31.50 -18.44
CA SER A 314 -2.75 -32.25 -17.18
C SER A 314 -1.40 -32.56 -16.52
N SER A 315 -0.36 -32.82 -17.32
CA SER A 315 1.01 -33.09 -16.85
C SER A 315 1.65 -31.94 -16.06
N ILE A 316 1.18 -30.69 -16.25
CA ILE A 316 1.66 -29.53 -15.47
C ILE A 316 1.08 -29.53 -14.04
N ARG A 317 -0.15 -30.04 -13.84
CA ARG A 317 -0.85 -29.91 -12.54
C ARG A 317 -0.11 -30.62 -11.41
N TYR A 318 0.42 -31.82 -11.63
CA TYR A 318 1.08 -32.59 -10.57
C TYR A 318 2.33 -31.90 -10.02
N LYS A 319 3.18 -31.33 -10.89
CA LYS A 319 4.37 -30.57 -10.46
C LYS A 319 4.01 -29.22 -9.83
N ASN A 320 2.93 -28.59 -10.30
CA ASN A 320 2.46 -27.35 -9.69
C ASN A 320 1.82 -27.58 -8.31
N LEU A 321 1.14 -28.71 -8.08
CA LEU A 321 0.56 -29.04 -6.77
C LEU A 321 1.64 -29.22 -5.70
N GLU A 322 2.69 -30.00 -5.98
CA GLU A 322 3.80 -30.23 -5.04
C GLU A 322 4.56 -28.92 -4.71
N ALA A 323 4.76 -28.05 -5.71
CA ALA A 323 5.33 -26.72 -5.49
C ALA A 323 4.39 -25.78 -4.69
N GLU A 324 3.08 -25.86 -4.91
CA GLU A 324 2.08 -25.05 -4.22
C GLU A 324 1.86 -25.51 -2.78
N GLU A 325 1.97 -26.81 -2.48
CA GLU A 325 1.96 -27.35 -1.11
C GLU A 325 3.15 -26.83 -0.29
N VAL A 326 4.36 -26.81 -0.87
CA VAL A 326 5.54 -26.18 -0.25
C VAL A 326 5.32 -24.68 -0.03
N ARG A 327 4.74 -23.97 -1.00
CA ARG A 327 4.41 -22.55 -0.88
C ARG A 327 3.38 -22.29 0.24
N LEU A 328 2.36 -23.13 0.34
CA LEU A 328 1.32 -23.06 1.36
C LEU A 328 1.90 -23.32 2.76
N HIS A 329 2.78 -24.32 2.90
CA HIS A 329 3.47 -24.62 4.17
C HIS A 329 4.38 -23.46 4.62
N GLN A 330 5.07 -22.80 3.67
CA GLN A 330 5.87 -21.61 3.95
C GLN A 330 5.00 -20.42 4.42
N VAL A 331 3.86 -20.18 3.75
CA VAL A 331 2.91 -19.12 4.14
C VAL A 331 2.29 -19.41 5.52
N HIS A 332 1.91 -20.65 5.81
CA HIS A 332 1.38 -21.07 7.12
C HIS A 332 2.43 -20.87 8.23
N THR A 333 3.69 -21.22 7.97
CA THR A 333 4.81 -20.99 8.90
C THR A 333 5.02 -19.50 9.17
N GLN A 334 4.89 -18.63 8.16
CA GLN A 334 5.00 -17.19 8.34
C GLN A 334 3.78 -16.60 9.07
N MET A 335 2.58 -17.14 8.84
CA MET A 335 1.35 -16.75 9.56
C MET A 335 1.50 -17.00 11.07
N LEU A 336 1.99 -18.16 11.48
CA LEU A 336 2.23 -18.49 12.89
C LEU A 336 3.22 -17.51 13.55
N LYS A 337 4.35 -17.21 12.89
CA LYS A 337 5.32 -16.20 13.37
C LYS A 337 4.71 -14.81 13.49
N ASN A 338 3.87 -14.41 12.54
CA ASN A 338 3.17 -13.12 12.59
C ASN A 338 2.14 -13.08 13.73
N GLN A 339 1.51 -14.20 14.06
CA GLN A 339 0.55 -14.32 15.17
C GLN A 339 1.24 -14.28 16.54
N GLU A 340 2.38 -14.97 16.69
CA GLU A 340 3.24 -14.87 17.87
C GLU A 340 3.76 -13.42 18.08
N LEU A 341 4.19 -12.77 17.00
CA LEU A 341 4.59 -11.37 17.02
C LEU A 341 3.44 -10.43 17.41
N LEU A 342 2.22 -10.65 16.88
CA LEU A 342 1.04 -9.88 17.26
C LEU A 342 0.73 -10.02 18.76
N LEU A 343 0.72 -11.25 19.28
CA LEU A 343 0.54 -11.50 20.72
C LEU A 343 1.62 -10.81 21.56
N SER A 344 2.87 -10.74 21.07
CA SER A 344 3.94 -10.00 21.77
C SER A 344 3.70 -8.48 21.79
N PHE A 345 3.12 -7.90 20.72
CA PHE A 345 2.71 -6.50 20.68
C PHE A 345 1.49 -6.21 21.56
N GLU A 346 0.47 -7.06 21.55
CA GLU A 346 -0.72 -6.92 22.40
C GLU A 346 -0.32 -6.95 23.89
N ASN A 347 0.46 -7.96 24.31
CA ASN A 347 1.04 -8.00 25.65
C ASN A 347 1.92 -6.77 25.96
N GLY A 348 2.68 -6.27 24.99
CA GLY A 348 3.49 -5.05 25.14
C GLY A 348 2.64 -3.79 25.37
N ILE A 349 1.52 -3.66 24.65
CA ILE A 349 0.55 -2.57 24.77
C ILE A 349 -0.19 -2.65 26.11
N ASP A 350 -0.65 -3.83 26.53
CA ASP A 350 -1.31 -4.00 27.83
C ASP A 350 -0.36 -3.70 29.00
N ASN A 351 0.89 -4.18 28.92
CA ASN A 351 1.93 -3.83 29.89
C ASN A 351 2.31 -2.33 29.87
N LEU A 352 2.05 -1.60 28.78
CA LEU A 352 2.19 -0.14 28.76
C LEU A 352 0.94 0.54 29.35
N LEU A 353 -0.26 0.10 28.96
CA LEU A 353 -1.54 0.60 29.45
C LEU A 353 -1.64 0.51 30.98
N ILE A 354 -1.32 -0.66 31.56
CA ILE A 354 -1.29 -0.87 33.02
C ILE A 354 -0.35 0.13 33.72
N ARG A 355 0.80 0.47 33.11
CA ARG A 355 1.75 1.46 33.66
C ARG A 355 1.30 2.90 33.46
N LEU A 356 0.54 3.21 32.41
CA LEU A 356 -0.02 4.54 32.16
C LEU A 356 -1.27 4.84 33.00
N CYS A 357 -2.09 3.82 33.32
CA CYS A 357 -3.30 3.96 34.14
C CYS A 357 -3.05 4.49 35.57
N GLY A 358 -1.80 4.49 36.05
CA GLY A 358 -1.40 5.10 37.33
C GLY A 358 -0.95 6.57 37.25
N ILE A 359 -0.82 7.16 36.05
CA ILE A 359 -0.21 8.48 35.86
C ILE A 359 -1.29 9.57 35.75
N THR A 360 -1.69 10.14 36.88
CA THR A 360 -2.60 11.29 36.92
C THR A 360 -1.88 12.58 36.49
N VAL A 361 -2.03 12.97 35.23
CA VAL A 361 -1.58 14.29 34.74
C VAL A 361 -2.51 15.38 35.29
N PRO A 362 -2.00 16.41 36.00
CA PRO A 362 -2.85 17.49 36.50
C PRO A 362 -3.50 18.29 35.36
N GLY A 363 -4.83 18.30 35.30
CA GLY A 363 -5.59 19.24 34.46
C GLY A 363 -6.07 18.75 33.09
N HIS A 364 -6.23 17.44 32.86
CA HIS A 364 -6.96 16.93 31.68
C HIS A 364 -8.05 15.92 32.07
N VAL A 365 -9.29 16.21 31.65
CA VAL A 365 -10.45 15.31 31.81
C VAL A 365 -10.65 14.55 30.50
N CYS A 366 -9.84 13.51 30.28
CA CYS A 366 -9.94 12.68 29.08
C CYS A 366 -11.15 11.73 29.16
N ALA A 367 -12.33 12.23 28.77
CA ALA A 367 -13.54 11.44 28.57
C ALA A 367 -13.46 10.56 27.31
N LEU A 368 -12.52 9.61 27.30
CA LEU A 368 -12.44 8.57 26.28
C LEU A 368 -13.50 7.50 26.55
N ASN A 369 -14.71 7.75 26.03
CA ASN A 369 -15.73 6.71 25.93
C ASN A 369 -15.21 5.56 25.05
N PRO A 370 -15.35 4.28 25.45
CA PRO A 370 -14.93 3.14 24.63
C PRO A 370 -15.65 3.13 23.28
N LEU A 371 -14.88 2.95 22.20
CA LEU A 371 -15.42 2.73 20.86
C LEU A 371 -16.15 1.36 20.83
N PRO A 372 -17.36 1.25 20.26
CA PRO A 372 -18.08 -0.01 20.22
C PRO A 372 -17.35 -1.07 19.37
N PRO A 373 -17.41 -2.35 19.76
CA PRO A 373 -16.67 -3.43 19.08
C PRO A 373 -17.31 -3.85 17.74
N ALA A 374 -16.49 -4.49 16.90
CA ALA A 374 -16.85 -5.16 15.64
C ALA A 374 -17.44 -4.26 14.53
N LEU A 375 -16.54 -3.62 13.77
CA LEU A 375 -16.81 -3.42 12.33
C LEU A 375 -16.87 -4.81 11.65
N PRO A 376 -17.61 -4.97 10.53
CA PRO A 376 -17.64 -6.24 9.80
C PRO A 376 -16.24 -6.65 9.32
N VAL A 377 -15.94 -7.96 9.38
CA VAL A 377 -14.62 -8.52 9.02
C VAL A 377 -14.18 -8.10 7.60
N THR A 378 -15.12 -7.95 6.67
CA THR A 378 -14.88 -7.45 5.30
C THR A 378 -14.34 -6.02 5.28
N VAL A 379 -14.91 -5.12 6.08
CA VAL A 379 -14.46 -3.73 6.24
C VAL A 379 -13.07 -3.70 6.88
N GLN A 380 -12.85 -4.56 7.88
CA GLN A 380 -11.56 -4.65 8.58
C GLN A 380 -10.44 -5.20 7.68
N LEU A 381 -10.72 -6.19 6.84
CA LEU A 381 -9.81 -6.65 5.77
C LEU A 381 -9.49 -5.52 4.78
N PHE A 382 -10.48 -4.72 4.40
CA PHE A 382 -10.31 -3.63 3.45
C PHE A 382 -9.35 -2.57 3.99
N PHE A 383 -9.56 -2.09 5.22
CA PHE A 383 -8.66 -1.13 5.87
C PHE A 383 -7.23 -1.67 5.99
N LEU A 384 -7.05 -2.96 6.30
CA LEU A 384 -5.74 -3.62 6.30
C LEU A 384 -5.10 -3.63 4.91
N GLN A 385 -5.87 -3.88 3.84
CA GLN A 385 -5.35 -3.87 2.46
C GLN A 385 -4.88 -2.48 2.03
N THR A 386 -5.68 -1.43 2.25
CA THR A 386 -5.27 -0.04 1.95
C THR A 386 -4.08 0.38 2.80
N PHE A 387 -4.04 0.01 4.10
CA PHE A 387 -2.89 0.27 4.97
C PHE A 387 -1.59 -0.38 4.47
N VAL A 388 -1.65 -1.65 4.02
CA VAL A 388 -0.49 -2.35 3.45
C VAL A 388 0.00 -1.67 2.17
N LYS A 389 -0.91 -1.27 1.25
CA LYS A 389 -0.55 -0.49 0.05
C LYS A 389 0.16 0.81 0.42
N VAL A 390 -0.44 1.59 1.32
CA VAL A 390 0.09 2.88 1.80
C VAL A 390 1.47 2.73 2.46
N ARG A 391 1.64 1.71 3.32
CA ARG A 391 2.93 1.39 3.95
C ARG A 391 4.00 1.08 2.91
N ASN A 392 3.67 0.24 1.92
CA ASN A 392 4.62 -0.15 0.87
C ASN A 392 5.02 1.07 0.01
N PHE A 393 4.09 1.96 -0.31
CA PHE A 393 4.37 3.21 -1.03
C PHE A 393 5.32 4.16 -0.27
N LEU A 394 5.15 4.29 1.06
CA LEU A 394 6.06 5.05 1.91
C LEU A 394 7.45 4.40 2.00
N GLU A 395 7.50 3.07 2.11
CA GLU A 395 8.75 2.30 2.14
C GLU A 395 9.52 2.43 0.80
N GLU A 396 8.84 2.39 -0.33
CA GLU A 396 9.43 2.60 -1.66
C GLU A 396 9.87 4.06 -1.89
N SER A 397 9.07 5.02 -1.44
CA SER A 397 9.42 6.44 -1.50
C SER A 397 10.64 6.80 -0.64
N THR A 398 10.88 6.08 0.46
CA THR A 398 12.01 6.32 1.37
C THR A 398 13.26 5.50 1.05
N LYS A 399 13.16 4.35 0.39
CA LYS A 399 14.31 3.52 -0.05
C LYS A 399 15.37 4.27 -0.86
N ASN A 400 14.97 5.30 -1.60
CA ASN A 400 15.88 6.10 -2.43
C ASN A 400 16.56 7.26 -1.69
N GLU A 401 16.26 7.49 -0.41
CA GLU A 401 16.77 8.65 0.33
C GLU A 401 18.18 8.40 0.93
N ARG A 402 19.20 8.82 0.18
CA ARG A 402 20.64 8.78 0.51
C ARG A 402 21.07 9.45 1.84
N GLN A 403 20.15 10.05 2.58
CA GLN A 403 20.43 10.73 3.86
C GLN A 403 19.77 10.03 5.07
N ASN A 404 18.91 9.05 4.86
CA ASN A 404 18.41 8.19 5.92
C ASN A 404 19.46 7.11 6.20
N LEU A 405 20.39 7.41 7.10
CA LEU A 405 21.28 6.42 7.72
C LEU A 405 20.44 5.46 8.57
N LYS A 406 19.84 4.46 7.91
CA LYS A 406 19.27 3.28 8.56
C LYS A 406 20.41 2.60 9.29
N ILE A 407 20.44 2.71 10.62
CA ILE A 407 21.44 2.03 11.45
C ILE A 407 21.22 0.53 11.27
N SER A 408 22.13 -0.12 10.55
CA SER A 408 22.11 -1.57 10.38
C SER A 408 22.63 -2.20 11.68
N PHE A 409 21.77 -2.95 12.36
CA PHE A 409 22.17 -3.84 13.45
C PHE A 409 22.33 -5.25 12.88
N GLU A 410 23.35 -5.42 12.04
CA GLU A 410 23.80 -6.71 11.51
C GLU A 410 25.33 -6.78 11.72
N ASP A 411 25.72 -7.41 12.83
CA ASP A 411 26.94 -8.18 13.12
C ASP A 411 28.30 -7.77 12.50
N GLU A 412 28.64 -6.48 12.57
CA GLU A 412 29.98 -5.92 12.25
C GLU A 412 31.02 -6.09 13.40
N GLU A 413 31.08 -7.27 14.05
CA GLU A 413 32.11 -7.52 15.10
C GLU A 413 33.48 -7.99 14.55
N ASP A 414 33.53 -8.62 13.37
CA ASP A 414 34.76 -9.23 12.84
C ASP A 414 35.58 -8.33 11.87
N ALA A 415 34.99 -7.29 11.25
CA ALA A 415 35.65 -6.54 10.18
C ALA A 415 36.58 -5.39 10.67
N VAL A 416 36.43 -4.91 11.91
CA VAL A 416 37.06 -3.66 12.39
C VAL A 416 38.49 -3.86 12.91
N ARG A 417 38.94 -5.11 13.11
CA ARG A 417 40.19 -5.41 13.84
C ARG A 417 41.50 -5.22 13.06
N ASP A 418 41.47 -5.07 11.73
CA ASP A 418 42.66 -5.21 10.87
C ASP A 418 43.09 -3.91 10.16
N ALA A 419 42.54 -2.75 10.57
CA ALA A 419 42.67 -1.48 9.83
C ALA A 419 43.34 -0.31 10.59
N PHE A 420 43.88 -0.54 11.81
CA PHE A 420 44.44 0.52 12.67
C PHE A 420 45.81 0.17 13.28
N ASP A 421 46.75 -0.28 12.45
CA ASP A 421 48.15 -0.45 12.85
C ASP A 421 48.89 0.91 12.80
N PHE A 422 48.72 1.71 13.85
CA PHE A 422 49.44 2.98 14.04
C PHE A 422 50.62 2.78 15.00
N ALA A 423 51.83 2.76 14.43
CA ALA A 423 53.07 2.63 15.17
C ALA A 423 53.31 3.75 16.21
N ASP A 424 53.79 3.34 17.38
CA ASP A 424 54.57 4.11 18.37
C ASP A 424 54.21 5.60 18.53
N ILE A 425 52.96 5.86 18.97
CA ILE A 425 52.62 7.13 19.63
C ILE A 425 52.76 6.94 21.14
N ASP A 426 53.71 7.67 21.74
CA ASP A 426 54.03 7.66 23.18
C ASP A 426 52.77 7.58 24.04
N HIS A 427 52.65 6.48 24.80
CA HIS A 427 51.52 6.22 25.68
C HIS A 427 51.54 7.14 26.90
N SER A 428 51.15 8.40 26.69
CA SER A 428 50.84 9.34 27.77
C SER A 428 49.87 8.68 28.75
N TYR A 429 50.32 8.46 29.99
CA TYR A 429 49.68 7.58 30.97
C TYR A 429 48.17 7.88 31.12
N VAL A 430 47.35 7.00 30.55
CA VAL A 430 45.89 7.00 30.70
C VAL A 430 45.57 6.22 31.97
N PRO A 431 45.08 6.87 33.06
CA PRO A 431 44.80 6.15 34.30
C PRO A 431 43.70 5.12 34.09
N SER A 432 43.93 3.88 34.52
CA SER A 432 42.94 2.82 34.39
C SER A 432 41.64 3.16 35.13
N ARG A 433 40.53 2.51 34.72
CA ARG A 433 39.21 2.66 35.35
C ARG A 433 39.26 2.55 36.89
N ASP A 434 40.14 1.70 37.42
CA ASP A 434 40.27 1.49 38.87
C ASP A 434 41.25 2.46 39.55
N GLU A 435 42.19 3.05 38.82
CA GLU A 435 42.97 4.20 39.30
C GLU A 435 42.11 5.46 39.36
N ILE A 436 41.25 5.71 38.37
CA ILE A 436 40.26 6.80 38.40
C ILE A 436 39.34 6.64 39.62
N LYS A 437 38.81 5.43 39.88
CA LYS A 437 38.04 5.15 41.11
C LYS A 437 38.86 5.43 42.38
N LYS A 438 40.11 4.94 42.46
CA LYS A 438 41.00 5.16 43.63
C LYS A 438 41.29 6.64 43.86
N GLN A 439 41.47 7.44 42.80
CA GLN A 439 41.62 8.90 42.89
C GLN A 439 40.32 9.56 43.38
N GLY A 440 39.16 9.18 42.85
CA GLY A 440 37.85 9.67 43.29
C GLY A 440 37.58 9.40 44.78
N VAL A 441 37.85 8.18 45.25
CA VAL A 441 37.72 7.83 46.68
C VAL A 441 38.67 8.67 47.55
N ARG A 442 39.94 8.84 47.14
CA ARG A 442 40.91 9.71 47.85
C ARG A 442 40.47 11.17 47.89
N LEU A 443 39.82 11.67 46.84
CA LEU A 443 39.28 13.04 46.80
C LEU A 443 38.10 13.21 47.78
N ILE A 444 37.18 12.25 47.81
CA ILE A 444 36.06 12.22 48.77
C ILE A 444 36.57 12.12 50.21
N GLU A 445 37.56 11.26 50.48
CA GLU A 445 38.19 11.15 51.80
C GLU A 445 38.89 12.44 52.24
N THR A 446 39.64 13.09 51.37
CA THR A 446 40.35 14.33 51.71
C THR A 446 39.38 15.50 51.95
N MET A 447 38.34 15.65 51.13
CA MET A 447 37.26 16.63 51.36
C MET A 447 36.52 16.39 52.68
N THR A 448 36.10 15.15 52.96
CA THR A 448 35.35 14.82 54.19
C THR A 448 36.21 14.92 55.46
N LYS A 449 37.51 14.60 55.39
CA LYS A 449 38.47 14.81 56.49
C LYS A 449 38.74 16.31 56.71
N ALA A 450 38.85 17.10 55.66
CA ALA A 450 39.00 18.56 55.76
C ALA A 450 37.76 19.23 56.40
N ALA A 451 36.55 18.84 55.99
CA ALA A 451 35.30 19.32 56.58
C ALA A 451 35.23 19.04 58.09
N LYS A 452 35.54 17.81 58.53
CA LYS A 452 35.60 17.43 59.94
C LYS A 452 36.65 18.20 60.74
N LYS A 453 37.79 18.58 60.12
CA LYS A 453 38.80 19.44 60.75
C LYS A 453 38.30 20.89 60.93
N LYS A 454 37.59 21.45 59.95
CA LYS A 454 36.94 22.77 60.06
C LYS A 454 35.91 22.81 61.20
N GLN A 455 35.05 21.79 61.29
CA GLN A 455 33.98 21.72 62.30
C GLN A 455 34.51 21.57 63.74
N ARG A 456 35.69 20.98 63.95
CA ARG A 456 36.34 20.87 65.27
C ARG A 456 37.09 22.14 65.72
N GLY A 457 37.31 23.12 64.84
CA GLY A 457 37.99 24.38 65.21
C GLY A 457 37.09 25.38 65.95
N GLY A 458 35.79 25.40 65.65
CA GLY A 458 34.85 26.44 66.11
C GLY A 458 34.26 26.25 67.51
N ARG A 459 34.94 25.57 68.45
CA ARG A 459 34.37 25.27 69.79
C ARG A 459 35.29 25.57 70.97
N LYS A 460 35.87 26.78 70.97
CA LYS A 460 36.33 27.53 72.16
C LYS A 460 36.06 29.02 71.88
N GLY A 461 35.37 29.73 72.76
CA GLY A 461 35.19 31.19 72.58
C GLY A 461 33.83 31.82 72.95
N THR A 462 33.04 31.21 73.83
CA THR A 462 31.99 31.86 74.65
C THR A 462 31.89 31.09 75.96
#